data_AF-A0A2T2XW44-F1
#
_entry.id   AF-A0A2T2XW44-F1
#
_cell.length_a   1.000
_cell.length_b   1.000
_cell.length_c   1.000
_cell.angle_alpha   90.00
_cell.angle_beta   90.00
_cell.angle_gamma   90.00
#
_symmetry.space_group_name_H-M   'P 1'
#
loop_
_entity.id
_entity.type
_entity.pdbx_description
1 polymer ?
#
loop_
_entity_poly.entity_id
_entity_poly.type
_entity_poly.pdbx_seq_one_letter_code
_entity_poly.pdbx_strand_id
1 'polypeptide(L)'
;MKRIPAAQRHQFALFVHKHLASGMTVQQMAKQFLGKPLAEPLKTRPAANETVTVPQVVNAPVEVSAPEVVDMAVPVALLMKDITPPELRDGRELKGGSSERVVMQRDTAIQAEFRVLVRQNFGGRCAVSGKHLGGVLEAAHIEGADLGCYSVGNGILLSPTLHKLFDRHLMGVNPETLTVHFKGSAWKTNLWSLPFLQHRF
;
A
#
# COMPACT_ATOMS: atom_id res chain seq x y z
N MET A 1 -11.71 -29.20 20.27
CA MET A 1 -11.90 -27.79 19.84
C MET A 1 -12.42 -27.78 18.41
N LYS A 2 -13.55 -27.11 18.12
CA LYS A 2 -14.04 -26.96 16.74
C LYS A 2 -13.05 -26.07 15.98
N ARG A 3 -12.48 -26.56 14.88
CA ARG A 3 -11.55 -25.79 14.03
C ARG A 3 -12.34 -24.78 13.19
N ILE A 4 -11.78 -23.58 12.98
CA ILE A 4 -12.36 -22.60 12.05
C ILE A 4 -12.20 -23.12 10.61
N PRO A 5 -13.29 -23.25 9.83
CA PRO A 5 -13.23 -23.67 8.44
C PRO A 5 -12.32 -22.76 7.61
N ALA A 6 -11.57 -23.32 6.65
CA ALA A 6 -10.60 -22.56 5.85
C ALA A 6 -11.22 -21.31 5.19
N ALA A 7 -12.44 -21.43 4.65
CA ALA A 7 -13.19 -20.35 4.03
C ALA A 7 -13.54 -19.18 4.97
N GLN A 8 -13.55 -19.42 6.29
CA GLN A 8 -13.95 -18.42 7.29
C GLN A 8 -12.75 -17.88 8.10
N ARG A 9 -11.53 -18.32 7.81
CA ARG A 9 -10.32 -17.91 8.55
C ARG A 9 -10.06 -16.40 8.44
N HIS A 10 -10.30 -15.81 7.27
CA HIS A 10 -10.15 -14.37 7.06
C HIS A 10 -11.16 -13.56 7.88
N GLN A 11 -12.44 -13.95 7.85
CA GLN A 11 -13.49 -13.32 8.68
C GLN A 11 -13.22 -13.49 10.18
N PHE A 12 -12.68 -14.64 10.58
CA PHE A 12 -12.26 -14.87 11.96
C PHE A 12 -11.07 -13.98 12.36
N ALA A 13 -10.08 -13.79 11.48
CA ALA A 13 -8.96 -12.88 11.74
C ALA A 13 -9.43 -11.42 11.94
N LEU A 14 -10.33 -10.94 11.08
CA LEU A 14 -10.97 -9.63 11.24
C LEU A 14 -11.79 -9.53 12.53
N PHE A 15 -12.49 -10.61 12.89
CA PHE A 15 -13.26 -10.68 14.14
C PHE A 15 -12.34 -10.60 15.37
N VAL A 16 -11.21 -11.33 15.37
CA VAL A 16 -10.21 -11.26 16.44
C VAL A 16 -9.65 -9.84 16.55
N HIS A 17 -9.26 -9.22 15.43
CA HIS A 17 -8.72 -7.87 15.42
C HIS A 17 -9.69 -6.86 16.07
N LYS A 18 -10.97 -6.95 15.72
CA LYS A 18 -12.03 -6.09 16.26
C LYS A 18 -12.28 -6.30 17.76
N HIS A 19 -11.99 -7.48 18.31
CA HIS A 19 -12.32 -7.84 19.69
C HIS A 19 -11.10 -7.99 20.60
N LEU A 20 -9.88 -7.70 20.13
CA LEU A 20 -8.66 -7.75 20.97
C LEU A 20 -8.78 -6.91 22.25
N ALA A 21 -9.45 -5.76 22.20
CA ALA A 21 -9.66 -4.88 23.36
C ALA A 21 -10.74 -5.37 24.34
N SER A 22 -11.51 -6.42 24.01
CA SER A 22 -12.63 -6.91 24.83
C SER A 22 -12.21 -7.91 25.92
N GLY A 23 -10.91 -8.19 26.06
CA GLY A 23 -10.37 -9.07 27.11
C GLY A 23 -10.71 -10.56 26.95
N MET A 24 -11.35 -10.95 25.84
CA MET A 24 -11.68 -12.34 25.55
C MET A 24 -10.44 -13.14 25.13
N THR A 25 -10.40 -14.43 25.47
CA THR A 25 -9.37 -15.33 24.95
C THR A 25 -9.70 -15.75 23.52
N VAL A 26 -8.69 -16.13 22.73
CA VAL A 26 -8.87 -16.60 21.33
C VAL A 26 -9.85 -17.79 21.25
N GLN A 27 -9.90 -18.63 22.28
CA GLN A 27 -10.83 -19.74 22.38
C GLN A 27 -12.28 -19.28 22.59
N GLN A 28 -12.48 -18.24 23.41
CA GLN A 28 -13.79 -17.60 23.61
C GLN A 28 -14.24 -16.89 22.33
N MET A 29 -13.34 -16.18 21.65
CA MET A 29 -13.61 -15.54 20.36
C MET A 29 -14.00 -16.57 19.29
N ALA A 30 -13.29 -17.70 19.21
CA ALA A 30 -13.62 -18.78 18.28
C ALA A 30 -14.99 -19.39 18.56
N LYS A 31 -15.34 -19.59 19.83
CA LYS A 31 -16.66 -20.09 20.24
C LYS A 31 -17.77 -19.08 19.91
N GLN A 32 -17.53 -17.79 20.09
CA GLN A 32 -18.48 -16.74 19.76
C GLN A 32 -18.67 -16.57 18.24
N PHE A 33 -17.58 -16.67 17.47
CA PHE A 33 -17.62 -16.61 16.01
C PHE A 33 -18.39 -17.79 15.41
N LEU A 34 -18.14 -19.01 15.91
CA LEU A 34 -18.84 -20.22 15.47
C LEU A 34 -20.26 -20.37 16.05
N GLY A 35 -20.60 -19.61 17.10
CA GLY A 35 -21.88 -19.68 17.82
C GLY A 35 -22.95 -18.73 17.29
N LYS A 36 -22.59 -17.78 16.42
CA LYS A 36 -23.57 -16.97 15.69
C LYS A 36 -24.04 -17.77 14.47
N PRO A 37 -25.36 -17.92 14.22
CA PRO A 37 -25.82 -18.42 12.93
C PRO A 37 -25.22 -17.53 11.84
N LEU A 38 -24.80 -18.12 10.71
CA LEU A 38 -24.30 -17.36 9.57
C LEU A 38 -25.26 -16.19 9.35
N ALA A 39 -24.79 -14.97 9.59
CA ALA A 39 -25.51 -13.81 9.11
C ALA A 39 -25.73 -14.08 7.62
N GLU A 40 -26.99 -14.06 7.19
CA GLU A 40 -27.34 -14.09 5.78
C GLU A 40 -26.40 -13.13 5.03
N PRO A 41 -26.00 -13.47 3.78
CA PRO A 41 -25.22 -12.56 2.96
C PRO A 41 -25.86 -11.19 3.05
N LEU A 42 -25.04 -10.13 3.25
CA LEU A 42 -25.49 -8.75 3.34
C LEU A 42 -26.60 -8.52 2.32
N LYS A 43 -27.86 -8.55 2.79
CA LYS A 43 -28.98 -8.00 2.04
C LYS A 43 -28.63 -6.53 1.97
N THR A 44 -28.27 -6.08 0.77
CA THR A 44 -28.33 -4.66 0.43
C THR A 44 -29.69 -4.16 0.91
N ARG A 45 -29.72 -3.28 1.91
CA ARG A 45 -30.96 -2.58 2.25
C ARG A 45 -31.40 -1.89 0.96
N PRO A 46 -32.64 -2.07 0.47
CA PRO A 46 -33.21 -1.06 -0.39
C PRO A 46 -33.19 0.25 0.40
N ALA A 47 -32.75 1.31 -0.26
CA ALA A 47 -32.62 2.64 0.30
C ALA A 47 -33.90 2.98 1.07
N ALA A 48 -33.81 3.01 2.40
CA ALA A 48 -34.81 3.67 3.19
C ALA A 48 -34.64 5.16 2.89
N ASN A 49 -35.72 5.80 2.43
CA ASN A 49 -35.84 7.23 2.26
C ASN A 49 -35.72 7.92 3.63
N GLU A 50 -34.51 7.99 4.17
CA GLU A 50 -34.14 9.06 5.08
C GLU A 50 -33.68 10.20 4.19
N THR A 51 -34.51 11.23 4.10
CA THR A 51 -34.18 12.52 3.52
C THR A 51 -33.09 13.16 4.37
N VAL A 52 -31.86 12.64 4.23
CA VAL A 52 -30.66 13.41 4.50
C VAL A 52 -30.70 14.52 3.47
N THR A 53 -30.91 15.75 3.94
CA THR A 53 -30.77 16.95 3.12
C THR A 53 -29.30 17.04 2.71
N VAL A 54 -28.97 16.38 1.61
CA VAL A 54 -27.71 16.61 0.90
C VAL A 54 -27.74 18.09 0.54
N PRO A 55 -26.80 18.93 1.03
CA PRO A 55 -26.71 20.29 0.51
C PRO A 55 -26.58 20.18 -0.99
N GLN A 56 -27.53 20.78 -1.71
CA GLN A 56 -27.53 20.74 -3.17
C GLN A 56 -26.18 21.26 -3.63
N VAL A 57 -25.40 20.38 -4.27
CA VAL A 57 -24.25 20.77 -5.05
C VAL A 57 -24.82 21.64 -6.15
N VAL A 58 -24.74 22.96 -5.95
CA VAL A 58 -24.96 23.91 -7.02
C VAL A 58 -23.91 23.57 -8.07
N ASN A 59 -24.37 22.98 -9.18
CA ASN A 59 -23.59 22.90 -10.40
C ASN A 59 -23.52 24.32 -10.98
N ALA A 60 -22.85 25.22 -10.27
CA ALA A 60 -22.29 26.39 -10.90
C ALA A 60 -21.24 25.87 -11.88
N PRO A 61 -21.21 26.34 -13.14
CA PRO A 61 -20.09 26.07 -14.02
C PRO A 61 -18.85 26.67 -13.34
N VAL A 62 -18.06 25.85 -12.65
CA VAL A 62 -16.69 26.21 -12.36
C VAL A 62 -16.02 26.10 -13.71
N GLU A 63 -15.80 27.26 -14.32
CA GLU A 63 -14.90 27.40 -15.45
C GLU A 63 -13.54 26.93 -14.95
N VAL A 64 -13.25 25.64 -15.12
CA VAL A 64 -11.93 25.07 -14.87
C VAL A 64 -11.07 25.65 -15.98
N SER A 65 -10.53 26.85 -15.72
CA SER A 65 -9.49 27.43 -16.55
C SER A 65 -8.45 26.33 -16.77
N ALA A 66 -8.13 26.07 -18.04
CA ALA A 66 -7.16 25.05 -18.41
C ALA A 66 -5.93 25.22 -17.52
N PRO A 67 -5.34 24.13 -16.99
CA PRO A 67 -4.13 24.24 -16.19
C PRO A 67 -3.14 25.04 -17.03
N GLU A 68 -2.75 26.21 -16.52
CA GLU A 68 -1.77 27.05 -17.19
C GLU A 68 -0.51 26.19 -17.29
N VAL A 69 -0.17 25.79 -18.52
CA VAL A 69 0.99 24.95 -18.79
C VAL A 69 2.18 25.85 -18.58
N VAL A 70 2.67 25.90 -17.35
CA VAL A 70 3.91 26.60 -17.05
C VAL A 70 5.02 25.74 -17.64
N ASP A 71 5.52 26.15 -18.80
CA ASP A 71 6.71 25.58 -19.42
C ASP A 71 7.92 25.85 -18.53
N MET A 72 8.13 24.97 -17.53
CA MET A 72 9.36 24.90 -16.76
C MET A 72 10.42 24.16 -17.58
N ALA A 73 10.74 24.72 -18.74
CA ALA A 73 11.91 24.31 -19.52
C ALA A 73 13.16 24.78 -18.77
N VAL A 74 13.60 23.98 -17.79
CA VAL A 74 14.95 24.15 -17.23
C VAL A 74 15.91 23.62 -18.30
N PRO A 75 16.79 24.47 -18.88
CA PRO A 75 17.75 23.99 -19.85
C PRO A 75 18.65 22.96 -19.15
N VAL A 76 18.56 21.70 -19.58
CA VAL A 76 19.40 20.59 -19.08
C VAL A 76 20.88 20.96 -19.17
N ALA A 77 21.25 21.76 -20.18
CA ALA A 77 22.59 22.32 -20.35
C ALA A 77 23.09 23.12 -19.13
N LEU A 78 22.22 23.82 -18.38
CA LEU A 78 22.61 24.51 -17.14
C LEU A 78 22.89 23.54 -15.99
N LEU A 79 22.16 22.42 -15.90
CA LEU A 79 22.44 21.36 -14.92
C LEU A 79 23.72 20.58 -15.24
N MET A 80 24.10 20.49 -16.52
CA MET A 80 25.27 19.70 -16.95
C MET A 80 26.59 20.47 -16.93
N LYS A 81 26.58 21.80 -16.72
CA LYS A 81 27.80 22.63 -16.74
C LYS A 81 28.87 22.19 -15.72
N ASP A 82 28.43 21.70 -14.57
CA ASP A 82 29.32 21.31 -13.47
C ASP A 82 29.50 19.79 -13.34
N ILE A 83 28.89 19.00 -14.25
CA ILE A 83 29.03 17.55 -14.27
C ILE A 83 30.27 17.23 -15.11
N THR A 84 31.43 17.12 -14.45
CA THR A 84 32.59 16.47 -15.05
C THR A 84 32.34 14.95 -15.06
N PRO A 85 32.25 14.30 -16.23
CA PRO A 85 32.13 12.85 -16.29
C PRO A 85 33.35 12.23 -15.58
N PRO A 86 33.16 11.27 -14.66
CA PRO A 86 34.29 10.56 -14.10
C PRO A 86 35.01 9.85 -15.25
N GLU A 87 36.34 10.00 -15.33
CA GLU A 87 37.12 9.22 -16.28
C GLU A 87 36.95 7.73 -15.92
N LEU A 88 36.41 6.97 -16.88
CA LEU A 88 36.39 5.51 -16.77
C LEU A 88 37.83 5.06 -16.62
N ARG A 89 38.12 4.27 -15.57
CA ARG A 89 39.47 3.85 -15.13
C ARG A 89 40.43 3.33 -16.23
N ASP A 90 39.94 3.03 -17.43
CA ASP A 90 40.73 2.55 -18.58
C ASP A 90 40.24 3.10 -19.95
N GLY A 91 39.36 4.10 -20.02
CA GLY A 91 38.81 4.57 -21.30
C GLY A 91 38.03 3.51 -22.11
N ARG A 92 37.78 2.34 -21.50
CA ARG A 92 37.03 1.24 -22.10
C ARG A 92 35.54 1.54 -21.96
N GLU A 93 34.88 1.67 -23.10
CA GLU A 93 33.42 1.68 -23.19
C GLU A 93 32.84 0.51 -22.37
N LEU A 94 31.85 0.79 -21.51
CA LEU A 94 31.21 -0.23 -20.69
C LEU A 94 30.46 -1.22 -21.59
N LYS A 95 31.09 -2.35 -21.91
CA LYS A 95 30.43 -3.44 -22.63
C LYS A 95 29.51 -4.18 -21.68
N GLY A 96 28.20 -4.08 -21.88
CA GLY A 96 27.22 -4.91 -21.17
C GLY A 96 27.41 -6.38 -21.51
N GLY A 97 27.56 -7.24 -20.50
CA GLY A 97 27.52 -8.70 -20.68
C GLY A 97 26.09 -9.21 -20.52
N SER A 98 25.66 -10.13 -21.38
CA SER A 98 24.42 -10.90 -21.18
C SER A 98 24.72 -12.15 -20.38
N SER A 99 23.90 -12.45 -19.37
CA SER A 99 23.90 -13.76 -18.69
C SER A 99 22.53 -14.39 -18.80
N GLU A 100 22.47 -15.65 -19.22
CA GLU A 100 21.24 -16.43 -19.14
C GLU A 100 21.07 -16.97 -17.71
N ARG A 101 19.86 -16.82 -17.16
CA ARG A 101 19.49 -17.30 -15.83
C ARG A 101 18.07 -17.84 -15.87
N VAL A 102 17.85 -19.01 -15.28
CA VAL A 102 16.51 -19.53 -15.02
C VAL A 102 15.99 -18.84 -13.76
N VAL A 103 14.85 -18.16 -13.87
CA VAL A 103 14.24 -17.39 -12.77
C VAL A 103 12.83 -17.91 -12.52
N MET A 104 12.50 -18.14 -11.24
CA MET A 104 11.11 -18.40 -10.85
C MET A 104 10.34 -17.08 -10.83
N GLN A 105 9.32 -16.97 -11.68
CA GLN A 105 8.47 -15.80 -11.74
C GLN A 105 7.19 -16.02 -10.92
N ARG A 106 6.75 -14.96 -10.23
CA ARG A 106 5.45 -14.95 -9.55
C ARG A 106 4.31 -14.88 -10.58
N ASP A 107 3.14 -15.40 -10.22
CA ASP A 107 1.95 -15.37 -11.07
C ASP A 107 1.56 -13.91 -11.41
N THR A 108 1.67 -13.58 -12.70
CA THR A 108 1.43 -12.22 -13.19
C THR A 108 -0.05 -11.83 -13.17
N ALA A 109 -0.96 -12.79 -13.32
CA ALA A 109 -2.39 -12.54 -13.28
C ALA A 109 -2.83 -12.17 -11.86
N ILE A 110 -2.36 -12.94 -10.87
CA ILE A 110 -2.64 -12.67 -9.45
C ILE A 110 -2.04 -11.33 -9.01
N GLN A 111 -0.82 -11.01 -9.45
CA GLN A 111 -0.24 -9.68 -9.18
C GLN A 111 -1.05 -8.54 -9.81
N ALA A 112 -1.56 -8.73 -11.03
CA ALA A 112 -2.40 -7.73 -11.67
C ALA A 112 -3.70 -7.51 -10.91
N GLU A 113 -4.37 -8.59 -10.50
CA GLU A 113 -5.58 -8.53 -9.70
C GLU A 113 -5.35 -7.85 -8.35
N PHE A 114 -4.28 -8.23 -7.63
CA PHE A 114 -3.87 -7.57 -6.39
C PHE A 114 -3.72 -6.05 -6.56
N ARG A 115 -3.02 -5.60 -7.61
CA ARG A 115 -2.85 -4.17 -7.91
C ARG A 115 -4.19 -3.46 -8.12
N VAL A 116 -5.13 -4.08 -8.81
CA VAL A 116 -6.47 -3.52 -9.06
C VAL A 116 -7.24 -3.41 -7.75
N LEU A 117 -7.29 -4.47 -6.95
CA LEU A 117 -8.04 -4.50 -5.71
C LEU A 117 -7.49 -3.52 -4.66
N VAL A 118 -6.16 -3.45 -4.51
CA VAL A 118 -5.52 -2.45 -3.63
C VAL A 118 -5.82 -1.04 -4.14
N ARG A 119 -5.74 -0.80 -5.45
CA ARG A 119 -6.07 0.52 -6.00
C ARG A 119 -7.50 0.95 -5.67
N GLN A 120 -8.46 0.03 -5.80
CA GLN A 120 -9.86 0.28 -5.46
C GLN A 120 -10.04 0.56 -3.97
N ASN A 121 -9.36 -0.18 -3.09
CA ASN A 121 -9.42 0.01 -1.64
C ASN A 121 -8.98 1.42 -1.20
N PHE A 122 -8.03 2.02 -1.90
CA PHE A 122 -7.55 3.39 -1.64
C PHE A 122 -8.27 4.47 -2.48
N GLY A 123 -9.34 4.10 -3.21
CA GLY A 123 -10.05 5.03 -4.09
C GLY A 123 -9.16 5.66 -5.15
N GLY A 124 -8.11 4.95 -5.57
CA GLY A 124 -7.12 5.45 -6.54
C GLY A 124 -6.23 6.59 -6.04
N ARG A 125 -6.09 6.79 -4.72
CA ARG A 125 -5.22 7.82 -4.11
C ARG A 125 -4.04 7.21 -3.38
N CYS A 126 -2.89 7.86 -3.45
CA CYS A 126 -1.75 7.49 -2.63
C CYS A 126 -2.11 7.57 -1.14
N ALA A 127 -1.81 6.53 -0.38
CA ALA A 127 -2.06 6.44 1.07
C ALA A 127 -1.37 7.56 1.86
N VAL A 128 -0.24 8.06 1.36
CA VAL A 128 0.58 9.07 2.06
C VAL A 128 0.29 10.48 1.58
N SER A 129 0.24 10.73 0.27
CA SER A 129 0.03 12.09 -0.27
C SER A 129 -1.42 12.44 -0.56
N GLY A 130 -2.33 11.46 -0.55
CA GLY A 130 -3.73 11.65 -0.92
C GLY A 130 -3.96 11.97 -2.41
N LYS A 131 -2.93 11.97 -3.26
CA LYS A 131 -3.03 12.33 -4.67
C LYS A 131 -3.36 11.12 -5.55
N HIS A 132 -4.15 11.34 -6.61
CA HIS A 132 -4.50 10.29 -7.59
C HIS A 132 -3.35 9.94 -8.56
N LEU A 133 -2.44 10.88 -8.81
CA LEU A 133 -1.27 10.74 -9.69
C LEU A 133 -1.55 10.09 -11.05
N GLY A 134 -2.72 10.32 -11.65
CA GLY A 134 -3.01 9.98 -13.05
C GLY A 134 -2.75 8.52 -13.46
N GLY A 135 -2.84 7.56 -12.54
CA GLY A 135 -2.57 6.15 -12.82
C GLY A 135 -1.17 5.65 -12.44
N VAL A 136 -0.24 6.54 -12.07
CA VAL A 136 1.17 6.23 -11.76
C VAL A 136 1.37 5.54 -10.40
N LEU A 137 0.30 5.31 -9.65
CA LEU A 137 0.35 4.64 -8.34
C LEU A 137 0.68 3.14 -8.45
N GLU A 138 1.41 2.65 -7.45
CA GLU A 138 1.85 1.26 -7.35
C GLU A 138 1.34 0.65 -6.03
N ALA A 139 0.98 -0.64 -6.07
CA ALA A 139 0.59 -1.38 -4.89
C ALA A 139 1.82 -2.06 -4.29
N ALA A 140 2.21 -1.62 -3.09
CA ALA A 140 3.27 -2.25 -2.31
C ALA A 140 2.67 -3.31 -1.39
N HIS A 141 3.40 -4.41 -1.18
CA HIS A 141 3.02 -5.40 -0.18
C HIS A 141 3.54 -4.97 1.19
N ILE A 142 2.72 -5.09 2.24
CA ILE A 142 3.13 -4.80 3.63
C ILE A 142 4.02 -5.94 4.15
N GLU A 143 3.54 -7.18 4.04
CA GLU A 143 4.30 -8.41 4.25
C GLU A 143 4.74 -8.99 2.91
N GLY A 144 5.94 -9.57 2.89
CA GLY A 144 6.56 -10.12 1.68
C GLY A 144 5.64 -11.04 0.87
N ALA A 145 5.57 -10.79 -0.44
CA ALA A 145 4.78 -11.57 -1.38
C ALA A 145 5.28 -13.03 -1.55
N ASP A 146 6.46 -13.35 -1.04
CA ASP A 146 7.04 -14.70 -0.94
C ASP A 146 6.23 -15.63 -0.02
N LEU A 147 5.47 -15.07 0.93
CA LEU A 147 4.52 -15.82 1.75
C LEU A 147 3.20 -16.12 1.01
N GLY A 148 3.05 -15.66 -0.24
CA GLY A 148 1.85 -15.92 -1.06
C GLY A 148 0.60 -15.15 -0.63
N CYS A 149 0.74 -14.15 0.24
CA CYS A 149 -0.38 -13.37 0.75
C CYS A 149 -0.74 -12.20 -0.17
N TYR A 150 -1.60 -12.45 -1.16
CA TYR A 150 -2.13 -11.42 -2.07
C TYR A 150 -3.46 -10.82 -1.59
N SER A 151 -3.66 -10.73 -0.26
CA SER A 151 -4.88 -10.12 0.27
C SER A 151 -4.84 -8.60 0.12
N VAL A 152 -5.99 -7.97 -0.13
CA VAL A 152 -6.10 -6.51 -0.26
C VAL A 152 -5.62 -5.79 1.00
N GLY A 153 -5.83 -6.39 2.18
CA GLY A 153 -5.36 -5.87 3.46
C GLY A 153 -3.84 -5.91 3.64
N ASN A 154 -3.14 -6.73 2.86
CA ASN A 154 -1.68 -6.77 2.80
C ASN A 154 -1.11 -5.76 1.78
N GLY A 155 -1.94 -4.87 1.22
CA GLY A 155 -1.52 -3.91 0.22
C GLY A 155 -1.66 -2.47 0.67
N ILE A 156 -0.68 -1.64 0.29
CA ILE A 156 -0.73 -0.18 0.44
C ILE A 156 -0.48 0.50 -0.92
N LEU A 157 -1.34 1.45 -1.29
CA LEU A 157 -1.22 2.17 -2.57
C LEU A 157 -0.31 3.39 -2.41
N LEU A 158 0.84 3.41 -3.10
CA LEU A 158 1.88 4.43 -2.96
C LEU A 158 2.25 5.06 -4.31
N SER A 159 2.89 6.22 -4.28
CA SER A 159 3.61 6.72 -5.46
C SER A 159 4.89 5.90 -5.68
N PRO A 160 5.44 5.84 -6.90
CA PRO A 160 6.60 4.98 -7.17
C PRO A 160 7.82 5.29 -6.29
N THR A 161 8.05 6.56 -5.97
CA THR A 161 9.12 6.96 -5.07
C THR A 161 8.91 6.41 -3.66
N LEU A 162 7.70 6.56 -3.11
CA LEU A 162 7.37 6.09 -1.77
C LEU A 162 7.37 4.55 -1.70
N HIS A 163 6.87 3.88 -2.74
CA HIS A 163 6.94 2.42 -2.87
C HIS A 163 8.38 1.92 -2.80
N LYS A 164 9.30 2.51 -3.57
CA LYS A 164 10.73 2.15 -3.52
C LYS A 164 11.36 2.40 -2.14
N LEU A 165 10.97 3.47 -1.45
CA LEU A 165 11.45 3.72 -0.09
C LEU A 165 10.91 2.68 0.89
N PHE A 166 9.63 2.34 0.79
CA PHE A 166 8.96 1.34 1.62
C PHE A 166 9.59 -0.04 1.44
N ASP A 167 9.70 -0.53 0.21
CA ASP A 167 10.31 -1.83 -0.10
C ASP A 167 11.77 -1.93 0.35
N ARG A 168 12.52 -0.83 0.29
CA ARG A 168 13.91 -0.76 0.76
C ARG A 168 14.05 -0.54 2.26
N HIS A 169 12.94 -0.51 2.99
CA HIS A 169 12.90 -0.30 4.43
C HIS A 169 13.53 1.06 4.81
N LEU A 170 13.40 2.04 3.90
CA LEU A 170 13.77 3.43 4.09
C LEU A 170 12.56 4.30 4.51
N MET A 171 11.39 3.69 4.66
CA MET A 171 10.15 4.33 5.07
C MET A 171 9.27 3.29 5.76
N GLY A 172 8.48 3.71 6.74
CA GLY A 172 7.47 2.87 7.39
C GLY A 172 6.25 3.70 7.81
N VAL A 173 5.14 3.01 8.05
CA VAL A 173 3.90 3.59 8.57
C VAL A 173 3.67 3.01 9.96
N ASN A 174 3.47 3.86 10.97
CA ASN A 174 3.09 3.39 12.29
C ASN A 174 1.60 2.99 12.28
N PRO A 175 1.23 1.75 12.65
CA PRO A 175 -0.14 1.28 12.50
C PRO A 175 -1.10 1.86 13.55
N GLU A 176 -0.58 2.35 14.68
CA GLU A 176 -1.39 2.91 15.77
C GLU A 176 -1.67 4.40 15.55
N THR A 177 -0.68 5.14 15.06
CA THR A 177 -0.78 6.60 14.88
C THR A 177 -1.01 7.00 13.42
N LEU A 178 -0.86 6.07 12.47
CA LEU A 178 -0.90 6.30 11.03
C LEU A 178 0.08 7.37 10.54
N THR A 179 1.17 7.57 11.30
CA THR A 179 2.25 8.49 10.93
C THR A 179 3.30 7.79 10.07
N VAL A 180 3.91 8.56 9.17
CA VAL A 180 4.96 8.10 8.28
C VAL A 180 6.32 8.45 8.87
N HIS A 181 7.22 7.48 8.93
CA HIS A 181 8.60 7.66 9.36
C HIS A 181 9.54 7.36 8.22
N PHE A 182 10.53 8.24 8.02
CA PHE A 182 11.56 8.05 7.03
C PHE A 182 12.87 7.67 7.66
N LYS A 183 13.62 6.93 6.86
CA LYS A 183 15.01 6.81 7.12
C LYS A 183 15.77 8.19 6.84
N GLY A 184 16.08 9.08 7.80
CA GLY A 184 17.27 9.99 7.89
C GLY A 184 18.69 9.55 8.45
N SER A 185 19.76 10.21 8.00
CA SER A 185 21.20 9.84 8.13
C SER A 185 21.84 9.58 9.51
N ALA A 186 21.17 9.77 10.64
CA ALA A 186 21.77 9.72 11.98
C ALA A 186 21.65 8.37 12.72
N TRP A 187 21.14 7.28 12.11
CA TRP A 187 21.11 6.00 12.84
C TRP A 187 22.40 5.24 12.65
N LYS A 188 23.20 5.30 13.71
CA LYS A 188 24.09 4.20 14.02
C LYS A 188 23.22 2.97 14.29
N THR A 189 23.39 1.98 13.41
CA THR A 189 23.17 0.54 13.65
C THR A 189 21.95 0.14 14.50
N ASN A 190 21.02 -0.53 13.83
CA ASN A 190 20.05 -1.50 14.35
C ASN A 190 18.69 -0.91 14.78
N LEU A 191 17.86 -0.61 13.77
CA LEU A 191 16.41 -0.41 13.96
C LEU A 191 15.71 -1.68 14.50
N TRP A 192 16.34 -2.85 14.34
CA TRP A 192 15.93 -4.14 14.90
C TRP A 192 16.22 -4.29 16.42
N SER A 193 16.40 -3.19 17.14
CA SER A 193 16.54 -3.18 18.61
C SER A 193 15.54 -2.24 19.30
N LEU A 194 14.68 -1.57 18.53
CA LEU A 194 13.61 -0.73 19.08
C LEU A 194 12.30 -1.54 19.11
N PRO A 195 11.75 -1.84 20.30
CA PRO A 195 10.63 -2.76 20.48
C PRO A 195 9.33 -2.32 19.78
N PHE A 196 9.22 -1.06 19.36
CA PHE A 196 8.05 -0.50 18.67
C PHE A 196 7.94 -0.83 17.18
N LEU A 197 9.02 -1.33 16.55
CA LEU A 197 9.04 -1.68 15.12
C LEU A 197 9.19 -3.18 14.85
N GLN A 198 9.38 -4.00 15.89
CA GLN A 198 9.65 -5.44 15.74
C GLN A 198 8.45 -6.35 15.97
N HIS A 199 7.35 -5.88 16.56
CA HIS A 199 6.36 -6.80 17.14
C HIS A 199 4.90 -6.64 16.72
N ARG A 200 4.58 -5.80 15.73
CA ARG A 200 3.23 -5.76 15.15
C ARG A 200 3.25 -5.37 13.67
N PHE A 201 3.71 -6.30 12.85
CA PHE A 201 3.19 -6.54 11.51
C PHE A 201 3.10 -8.05 11.38
#